data_AF-A0AAW4V8K2-F1
#
_entry.id   AF-A0AAW4V8K2-F1
#
_cell.length_a   1.000
_cell.length_b   1.000
_cell.length_c   1.000
_cell.angle_alpha   90.00
_cell.angle_beta   90.00
_cell.angle_gamma   90.00
#
_symmetry.space_group_name_H-M   'P 1'
#
loop_
_entity.id
_entity.type
_entity.pdbx_description
1 polymer ?
#
loop_
_entity_poly.entity_id
_entity_poly.type
_entity_poly.pdbx_seq_one_letter_code
_entity_poly.pdbx_strand_id
1 'polypeptide(L)'
;MQKKRQLKTCIVVVVLMCLLTISMTFQTICVKTISDNYINSLIVNQIIDLIIDEETDANFQQINQLQNKIKKSDALYQLNRYAFDQSMRNTNKNKIKLDQKELQKFSTSCKKMIKDELNISIEEKQIMNILKQNQFWNKMIHRMKNKLSSFSKIFVFIYSIMQSIFFRIIILLWILLCFFRLYNLNKSSFSLAFSIVLLVKALIDYMMIGLIEISKSFYIKMLNIPISSISIDSYLIVAMVSLMIGMILFVWHIYKAE
;
A
#
# COMPACT_ATOMS: atom_id res chain seq x y z
N MET A 1 13.36 16.97 37.17
CA MET A 1 12.21 17.17 36.25
C MET A 1 12.54 17.04 34.75
N GLN A 2 13.73 17.44 34.29
CA GLN A 2 14.12 17.46 32.87
C GLN A 2 14.13 16.07 32.19
N LYS A 3 14.73 15.04 32.83
CA LYS A 3 14.74 13.65 32.33
C LYS A 3 13.32 13.07 32.09
N LYS A 4 12.38 13.33 33.02
CA LYS A 4 10.96 12.92 32.88
C LYS A 4 10.26 13.62 31.70
N ARG A 5 10.61 14.89 31.44
CA ARG A 5 10.08 15.63 30.29
C ARG A 5 10.63 15.09 28.96
N GLN A 6 11.93 14.78 28.91
CA GLN A 6 12.56 14.16 27.73
C GLN A 6 11.93 12.81 27.39
N LEU A 7 11.79 11.92 28.39
CA LEU A 7 11.19 10.59 28.17
C LEU A 7 9.77 10.70 27.60
N LYS A 8 8.94 11.61 28.16
CA LYS A 8 7.59 11.87 27.63
C LYS A 8 7.63 12.31 26.17
N THR A 9 8.55 13.22 25.81
CA THR A 9 8.67 13.68 24.42
C THR A 9 9.15 12.56 23.50
N CYS A 10 10.10 11.72 23.91
CA CYS A 10 10.52 10.55 23.13
C CYS A 10 9.36 9.60 22.86
N ILE A 11 8.54 9.28 23.86
CA ILE A 11 7.36 8.41 23.69
C ILE A 11 6.40 9.01 22.67
N VAL A 12 6.11 10.32 22.77
CA VAL A 12 5.23 11.01 21.81
C VAL A 12 5.80 10.96 20.40
N VAL A 13 7.11 11.18 20.22
CA VAL A 13 7.75 11.07 18.90
C VAL A 13 7.60 9.68 18.32
N VAL A 14 7.87 8.63 19.10
CA VAL A 14 7.73 7.24 18.66
C VAL A 14 6.31 6.96 18.18
N VAL A 15 5.30 7.35 18.96
CA VAL A 15 3.88 7.18 18.60
C VAL A 15 3.55 7.91 17.29
N LEU A 16 3.98 9.18 17.16
CA LEU A 16 3.74 9.97 15.94
C LEU A 16 4.44 9.37 14.71
N MET A 17 5.66 8.85 14.86
CA MET A 17 6.38 8.18 13.77
C MET A 17 5.73 6.87 13.35
N CYS A 18 5.21 6.09 14.30
CA CYS A 18 4.45 4.87 13.99
C CYS A 18 3.17 5.21 13.24
N LEU A 19 2.42 6.24 13.70
CA LEU A 19 1.21 6.73 13.03
C LEU A 19 1.51 7.22 11.60
N LEU A 20 2.62 7.94 11.41
CA LEU A 20 3.05 8.39 10.08
C LEU A 20 3.38 7.19 9.17
N THR A 21 4.08 6.18 9.70
CA THR A 21 4.42 4.96 8.97
C THR A 21 3.17 4.26 8.50
N ILE A 22 2.22 4.02 9.41
CA ILE A 22 0.91 3.42 9.09
C ILE A 22 0.22 4.25 8.00
N SER A 23 0.10 5.57 8.17
CA SER A 23 -0.55 6.45 7.19
C SER A 23 0.07 6.38 5.80
N MET A 24 1.39 6.25 5.69
CA MET A 24 2.12 6.18 4.42
C MET A 24 1.99 4.83 3.72
N THR A 25 1.92 3.73 4.49
CA THR A 25 1.91 2.37 3.94
C THR A 25 0.50 1.78 3.80
N PHE A 26 -0.50 2.34 4.48
CA PHE A 26 -1.83 1.72 4.61
C PHE A 26 -2.50 1.43 3.26
N GLN A 27 -2.51 2.40 2.35
CA GLN A 27 -3.07 2.21 1.01
C GLN A 27 -2.31 1.15 0.22
N THR A 28 -0.98 1.21 0.23
CA THR A 28 -0.15 0.25 -0.50
C THR A 28 -0.44 -1.18 -0.04
N ILE A 29 -0.52 -1.40 1.28
CA ILE A 29 -0.85 -2.72 1.85
C ILE A 29 -2.26 -3.16 1.40
N CYS A 30 -3.27 -2.29 1.52
CA CYS A 30 -4.63 -2.63 1.13
C CYS A 30 -4.73 -3.01 -0.37
N VAL A 31 -4.16 -2.16 -1.22
CA VAL A 31 -4.22 -2.33 -2.69
C VAL A 31 -3.46 -3.57 -3.11
N LYS A 32 -2.19 -3.71 -2.73
CA LYS A 32 -1.38 -4.88 -3.10
C LYS A 32 -2.00 -6.18 -2.58
N THR A 33 -2.48 -6.20 -1.34
CA THR A 33 -3.14 -7.39 -0.78
C THR A 33 -4.32 -7.84 -1.65
N ILE A 34 -5.25 -6.94 -2.00
CA ILE A 34 -6.44 -7.34 -2.77
C ILE A 34 -6.06 -7.62 -4.24
N SER A 35 -5.12 -6.86 -4.79
CA SER A 35 -4.62 -7.04 -6.15
C SER A 35 -3.94 -8.38 -6.35
N ASP A 36 -2.94 -8.70 -5.53
CA ASP A 36 -2.11 -9.89 -5.71
C ASP A 36 -2.89 -11.18 -5.44
N ASN A 37 -3.83 -11.15 -4.49
CA ASN A 37 -4.61 -12.33 -4.14
C ASN A 37 -5.77 -12.61 -5.11
N TYR A 38 -6.23 -11.61 -5.87
CA TYR A 38 -7.46 -11.78 -6.63
C TYR A 38 -7.55 -10.96 -7.92
N ILE A 39 -7.47 -9.63 -7.82
CA ILE A 39 -7.81 -8.76 -8.96
C ILE A 39 -6.84 -8.96 -10.13
N ASN A 40 -5.54 -9.09 -9.83
CA ASN A 40 -4.51 -9.24 -10.85
C ASN A 40 -4.77 -10.51 -11.67
N SER A 41 -5.08 -11.63 -11.02
CA SER A 41 -5.43 -12.88 -11.72
C SER A 41 -6.71 -12.73 -12.55
N LEU A 42 -7.75 -12.07 -12.04
CA LEU A 42 -8.97 -11.83 -12.82
C LEU A 42 -8.72 -11.01 -14.08
N ILE A 43 -8.02 -9.89 -13.97
CA ILE A 43 -7.72 -9.00 -15.10
C ILE A 43 -6.83 -9.72 -16.11
N VAL A 44 -5.77 -10.36 -15.62
CA VAL A 44 -4.78 -11.02 -16.48
C VAL A 44 -5.42 -12.19 -17.21
N ASN A 45 -6.23 -13.01 -16.54
CA ASN A 45 -6.90 -14.14 -17.22
C ASN A 45 -7.82 -13.63 -18.34
N GLN A 46 -8.61 -12.58 -18.12
CA GLN A 46 -9.45 -12.01 -19.19
C GLN A 46 -8.65 -11.48 -20.38
N ILE A 47 -7.45 -10.94 -20.14
CA ILE A 47 -6.55 -10.49 -21.20
C ILE A 47 -5.96 -11.69 -21.95
N ILE A 48 -5.58 -12.75 -21.23
CA ILE A 48 -5.08 -13.99 -21.84
C ILE A 48 -6.17 -14.68 -22.66
N ASP A 49 -7.41 -14.73 -22.17
CA ASP A 49 -8.54 -15.30 -22.91
C ASP A 49 -8.71 -14.57 -24.26
N LEU A 50 -8.64 -13.23 -24.25
CA LEU A 50 -8.67 -12.43 -25.49
C LEU A 50 -7.48 -12.72 -26.42
N ILE A 51 -6.31 -13.00 -25.88
CA ILE A 51 -5.14 -13.39 -26.69
C ILE A 51 -5.34 -14.77 -27.33
N ILE A 52 -5.84 -15.75 -26.56
CA ILE A 52 -6.08 -17.11 -27.04
C ILE A 52 -7.18 -17.12 -28.13
N ASP A 53 -8.18 -16.24 -27.99
CA ASP A 53 -9.23 -16.06 -29.00
C ASP A 53 -8.66 -15.48 -30.32
N GLU A 54 -7.56 -14.73 -30.27
CA GLU A 54 -6.89 -14.15 -31.45
C GLU A 54 -5.77 -15.04 -32.03
N GLU A 55 -5.09 -15.84 -31.20
CA GLU A 55 -4.07 -16.81 -31.62
C GLU A 55 -4.24 -18.17 -30.94
N THR A 56 -4.48 -19.20 -31.75
CA THR A 56 -4.67 -20.58 -31.28
C THR A 56 -3.38 -21.29 -30.86
N ASP A 57 -2.20 -20.78 -31.25
CA ASP A 57 -0.90 -21.48 -31.13
C ASP A 57 0.09 -20.81 -30.16
N ALA A 58 -0.38 -19.92 -29.28
CA ALA A 58 0.50 -19.21 -28.34
C ALA A 58 1.21 -20.18 -27.37
N ASN A 59 2.55 -20.11 -27.32
CA ASN A 59 3.37 -20.97 -26.46
C ASN A 59 3.07 -20.72 -24.97
N PHE A 60 2.73 -21.78 -24.24
CA PHE A 60 2.45 -21.75 -22.80
C PHE A 60 3.53 -21.03 -21.97
N GLN A 61 4.81 -21.17 -22.34
CA GLN A 61 5.89 -20.48 -21.64
C GLN A 61 5.84 -18.95 -21.83
N GLN A 62 5.56 -18.48 -23.04
CA GLN A 62 5.43 -17.06 -23.34
C GLN A 62 4.18 -16.47 -22.68
N ILE A 63 3.06 -17.20 -22.68
CA ILE A 63 1.84 -16.81 -21.95
C ILE A 63 2.16 -16.63 -20.47
N ASN A 64 2.87 -17.56 -19.84
CA ASN A 64 3.24 -17.46 -18.43
C ASN A 64 4.17 -16.27 -18.13
N GLN A 65 5.12 -15.99 -19.02
CA GLN A 65 5.99 -14.81 -18.90
C GLN A 65 5.19 -13.51 -19.00
N LEU A 66 4.30 -13.42 -19.99
CA LEU A 66 3.40 -12.30 -20.17
C LEU A 66 2.49 -12.09 -18.96
N GLN A 67 1.85 -13.16 -18.46
CA GLN A 67 1.01 -13.10 -17.26
C GLN A 67 1.78 -12.49 -16.08
N ASN A 68 3.02 -12.94 -15.84
CA ASN A 68 3.85 -12.43 -14.76
C ASN A 68 4.25 -10.96 -14.98
N LYS A 69 4.54 -10.54 -16.21
CA LYS A 69 4.85 -9.14 -16.54
C LYS A 69 3.65 -8.22 -16.31
N ILE A 70 2.46 -8.62 -16.76
CA ILE A 70 1.23 -7.83 -16.56
C ILE A 70 0.91 -7.72 -15.07
N LYS A 71 0.94 -8.84 -14.32
CA LYS A 71 0.68 -8.89 -12.86
C LYS A 71 1.60 -7.96 -12.07
N LYS A 72 2.87 -7.84 -12.48
CA LYS A 72 3.88 -6.98 -11.82
C LYS A 72 3.96 -5.56 -12.39
N SER A 73 3.10 -5.20 -13.34
CA SER A 73 3.19 -3.89 -13.98
C SER A 73 2.76 -2.75 -13.06
N ASP A 74 3.54 -1.68 -13.05
CA ASP A 74 3.19 -0.46 -12.31
C ASP A 74 1.87 0.14 -12.80
N ALA A 75 1.58 0.03 -14.10
CA ALA A 75 0.34 0.53 -14.67
C ALA A 75 -0.90 -0.20 -14.13
N LEU A 76 -0.82 -1.53 -13.95
CA LEU A 76 -1.89 -2.30 -13.32
C LEU A 76 -2.05 -1.92 -11.85
N TYR A 77 -0.94 -1.72 -11.14
CA TYR A 77 -0.96 -1.25 -9.76
C TYR A 77 -1.64 0.12 -9.63
N GLN A 78 -1.30 1.10 -10.48
CA GLN A 78 -1.94 2.43 -10.44
C GLN A 78 -3.43 2.37 -10.78
N LEU A 79 -3.83 1.56 -11.77
CA LEU A 79 -5.24 1.33 -12.10
C LEU A 79 -6.00 0.76 -10.90
N ASN A 80 -5.46 -0.28 -10.28
CA ASN A 80 -6.07 -0.91 -9.10
C ASN A 80 -6.10 0.04 -7.90
N ARG A 81 -5.05 0.82 -7.69
CA ARG A 81 -4.98 1.84 -6.63
C ARG A 81 -6.08 2.89 -6.81
N TYR A 82 -6.24 3.42 -8.02
CA TYR A 82 -7.28 4.40 -8.32
C TYR A 82 -8.67 3.80 -8.11
N ALA A 83 -8.92 2.60 -8.63
CA ALA A 83 -10.20 1.93 -8.51
C ALA A 83 -10.55 1.63 -7.04
N PHE A 84 -9.57 1.19 -6.24
CA PHE A 84 -9.72 0.99 -4.81
C PHE A 84 -10.06 2.28 -4.07
N ASP A 85 -9.35 3.38 -4.34
CA ASP A 85 -9.63 4.69 -3.73
C ASP A 85 -11.04 5.18 -4.05
N GLN A 86 -11.46 5.05 -5.31
CA GLN A 86 -12.83 5.39 -5.72
C GLN A 86 -13.86 4.50 -5.03
N SER A 87 -13.54 3.23 -4.81
CA SER A 87 -14.38 2.29 -4.07
C SER A 87 -14.58 2.76 -2.62
N MET A 88 -13.51 3.17 -1.95
CA MET A 88 -13.55 3.62 -0.56
C MET A 88 -14.22 4.99 -0.38
N ARG A 89 -14.01 5.92 -1.32
CA ARG A 89 -14.61 7.27 -1.25
C ARG A 89 -16.08 7.32 -1.66
N ASN A 90 -16.53 6.39 -2.50
CA ASN A 90 -17.89 6.38 -3.05
C ASN A 90 -18.71 5.16 -2.61
N THR A 91 -18.56 4.70 -1.37
CA THR A 91 -19.30 3.54 -0.83
C THR A 91 -20.83 3.65 -0.94
N ASN A 92 -21.37 4.86 -1.08
CA ASN A 92 -22.81 5.09 -1.25
C ASN A 92 -23.30 4.95 -2.71
N LYS A 93 -22.39 4.97 -3.70
CA LYS A 93 -22.72 4.83 -5.13
C LYS A 93 -22.86 3.34 -5.51
N ASN A 94 -23.42 3.08 -6.69
CA ASN A 94 -23.62 1.71 -7.19
C ASN A 94 -22.54 1.26 -8.20
N LYS A 95 -21.76 2.19 -8.77
CA LYS A 95 -20.74 1.92 -9.81
C LYS A 95 -19.53 2.84 -9.66
N ILE A 96 -18.36 2.34 -10.04
CA ILE A 96 -17.14 3.15 -10.19
C ILE A 96 -16.97 3.57 -11.64
N LYS A 97 -16.67 4.86 -11.84
CA LYS A 97 -16.11 5.33 -13.09
C LYS A 97 -14.59 5.20 -12.97
N LEU A 98 -14.03 4.21 -13.67
CA LEU A 98 -12.58 4.08 -13.81
C LEU A 98 -12.03 5.30 -14.54
N ASP A 99 -10.86 5.79 -14.12
CA ASP A 99 -10.23 6.92 -14.77
C ASP A 99 -9.79 6.52 -16.19
N GLN A 100 -10.19 7.34 -17.16
CA GLN A 100 -9.89 7.07 -18.56
C GLN A 100 -8.39 7.16 -18.83
N LYS A 101 -7.67 8.05 -18.13
CA LYS A 101 -6.22 8.20 -18.28
C LYS A 101 -5.47 7.00 -17.72
N GLU A 102 -5.81 6.52 -16.51
CA GLU A 102 -5.20 5.30 -15.97
C GLU A 102 -5.55 4.04 -16.78
N LEU A 103 -6.79 3.94 -17.28
CA LEU A 103 -7.18 2.86 -18.20
C LEU A 103 -6.33 2.85 -19.48
N GLN A 104 -6.12 4.01 -20.09
CA GLN A 104 -5.32 4.14 -21.30
C GLN A 104 -3.85 3.80 -21.04
N LYS A 105 -3.26 4.32 -19.95
CA LYS A 105 -1.89 3.97 -19.55
C LYS A 105 -1.68 2.47 -19.41
N PHE A 106 -2.59 1.79 -18.71
CA PHE A 106 -2.48 0.34 -18.54
C PHE A 106 -2.72 -0.39 -19.86
N SER A 107 -3.70 0.01 -20.66
CA SER A 107 -3.99 -0.65 -21.94
C SER A 107 -2.84 -0.50 -22.95
N THR A 108 -2.24 0.69 -23.04
CA THR A 108 -1.01 0.94 -23.81
C THR A 108 0.16 0.09 -23.31
N SER A 109 0.39 0.04 -22.00
CA SER A 109 1.45 -0.76 -21.38
C SER A 109 1.27 -2.25 -21.67
N CYS A 110 0.03 -2.76 -21.51
CA CYS A 110 -0.32 -4.14 -21.76
C CYS A 110 -0.16 -4.51 -23.24
N LYS A 111 -0.64 -3.67 -24.16
CA LYS A 111 -0.45 -3.85 -25.61
C LYS A 111 1.03 -4.01 -25.96
N LYS A 112 1.89 -3.15 -25.38
CA LYS A 112 3.33 -3.23 -25.59
C LYS A 112 3.90 -4.57 -25.10
N MET A 113 3.54 -5.00 -23.88
CA MET A 113 4.00 -6.29 -23.34
C MET A 113 3.55 -7.49 -24.18
N ILE A 114 2.32 -7.47 -24.69
CA ILE A 114 1.78 -8.53 -25.55
C ILE A 114 2.58 -8.60 -26.85
N LYS A 115 2.83 -7.44 -27.48
CA LYS A 115 3.65 -7.36 -28.68
C LYS A 115 5.09 -7.84 -28.43
N ASP A 116 5.68 -7.44 -27.31
CA ASP A 116 7.07 -7.78 -27.00
C ASP A 116 7.26 -9.28 -26.71
N GLU A 117 6.28 -9.95 -26.06
CA GLU A 117 6.39 -11.37 -25.68
C GLU A 117 5.85 -12.35 -26.72
N LEU A 118 4.76 -11.98 -27.39
CA LEU A 118 4.02 -12.87 -28.29
C LEU A 118 4.05 -12.42 -29.75
N ASN A 119 4.56 -11.21 -30.05
CA ASN A 119 4.50 -10.60 -31.38
C ASN A 119 3.07 -10.40 -31.94
N ILE A 120 2.07 -10.40 -31.06
CA ILE A 120 0.65 -10.19 -31.41
C ILE A 120 0.32 -8.70 -31.36
N SER A 121 -0.47 -8.23 -32.33
CA SER A 121 -0.94 -6.84 -32.38
C SER A 121 -2.40 -6.72 -31.95
N ILE A 122 -2.61 -6.39 -30.68
CA ILE A 122 -3.95 -6.18 -30.09
C ILE A 122 -4.32 -4.70 -30.12
N GLU A 123 -5.61 -4.40 -30.35
CA GLU A 123 -6.10 -3.04 -30.21
C GLU A 123 -6.24 -2.62 -28.74
N GLU A 124 -5.81 -1.41 -28.42
CA GLU A 124 -5.97 -0.85 -27.07
C GLU A 124 -7.44 -0.80 -26.63
N LYS A 125 -8.35 -0.59 -27.59
CA LYS A 125 -9.80 -0.56 -27.34
C LYS A 125 -10.34 -1.89 -26.82
N GLN A 126 -9.81 -3.02 -27.28
CA GLN A 126 -10.22 -4.34 -26.82
C GLN A 126 -9.85 -4.54 -25.35
N ILE A 127 -8.60 -4.22 -24.98
CA ILE A 127 -8.11 -4.27 -23.60
C ILE A 127 -8.93 -3.32 -22.70
N MET A 128 -9.19 -2.09 -23.15
CA MET A 128 -10.02 -1.14 -22.41
C MET A 128 -11.45 -1.63 -22.18
N ASN A 129 -12.05 -2.33 -23.15
CA ASN A 129 -13.41 -2.85 -23.02
C ASN A 129 -13.48 -3.95 -21.95
N ILE A 130 -12.51 -4.86 -21.92
CA ILE A 130 -12.38 -5.87 -20.85
C ILE A 130 -12.32 -5.21 -19.48
N LEU A 131 -11.47 -4.19 -19.33
CA LEU A 131 -11.29 -3.50 -18.05
C LEU A 131 -12.55 -2.75 -17.59
N LYS A 132 -13.29 -2.15 -18.53
CA LYS A 132 -14.57 -1.49 -18.24
C LYS A 132 -15.65 -2.50 -17.87
N GLN A 133 -15.64 -3.68 -18.48
CA GLN A 133 -16.56 -4.76 -18.18
C GLN A 133 -16.23 -5.47 -16.87
N ASN A 134 -14.99 -5.32 -16.36
CA ASN A 134 -14.59 -5.94 -15.11
C ASN A 134 -15.52 -5.55 -13.96
N GLN A 135 -16.35 -6.50 -13.55
CA GLN A 135 -17.38 -6.30 -12.54
C GLN A 135 -16.81 -6.27 -11.13
N PHE A 136 -15.53 -6.59 -10.91
CA PHE A 136 -14.95 -6.73 -9.58
C PHE A 136 -15.19 -5.48 -8.72
N TRP A 137 -14.76 -4.32 -9.21
CA TRP A 137 -14.87 -3.06 -8.47
C TRP A 137 -16.32 -2.67 -8.21
N ASN A 138 -17.21 -2.94 -9.17
CA ASN A 138 -18.65 -2.72 -9.00
C ASN A 138 -19.26 -3.67 -7.96
N LYS A 139 -18.86 -4.96 -7.96
CA LYS A 139 -19.26 -5.95 -6.94
C LYS A 139 -18.72 -5.58 -5.57
N MET A 140 -17.48 -5.07 -5.49
CA MET A 140 -16.86 -4.61 -4.25
C MET A 140 -17.64 -3.44 -3.66
N ILE A 141 -17.97 -2.41 -4.45
CA ILE A 141 -18.81 -1.31 -4.00
C ILE A 141 -20.18 -1.80 -3.55
N HIS A 142 -20.83 -2.66 -4.33
CA HIS A 142 -22.16 -3.16 -3.98
C HIS A 142 -22.13 -3.91 -2.64
N ARG A 143 -21.11 -4.75 -2.42
CA ARG A 143 -20.90 -5.45 -1.14
C ARG A 143 -20.61 -4.49 -0.01
N MET A 144 -19.75 -3.49 -0.24
CA MET A 144 -19.51 -2.44 0.74
C MET A 144 -20.84 -1.77 1.08
N LYS A 145 -21.56 -1.18 0.12
CA LYS A 145 -22.83 -0.51 0.36
C LYS A 145 -23.85 -1.33 1.16
N ASN A 146 -24.08 -2.59 0.79
CA ASN A 146 -25.20 -3.39 1.29
C ASN A 146 -24.85 -4.34 2.44
N LYS A 147 -23.56 -4.68 2.63
CA LYS A 147 -23.07 -5.62 3.64
C LYS A 147 -22.00 -5.01 4.55
N LEU A 148 -21.83 -3.68 4.54
CA LEU A 148 -20.95 -2.97 5.47
C LEU A 148 -21.46 -3.16 6.91
N SER A 149 -20.79 -4.05 7.66
CA SER A 149 -20.90 -4.08 9.12
C SER A 149 -20.47 -2.72 9.70
N SER A 150 -20.90 -2.42 10.92
CA SER A 150 -20.45 -1.22 11.65
C SER A 150 -18.92 -1.08 11.67
N PHE A 151 -18.22 -2.21 11.84
CA PHE A 151 -16.76 -2.28 11.83
C PHE A 151 -16.16 -1.90 10.46
N SER A 152 -16.75 -2.36 9.37
CA SER A 152 -16.27 -2.00 8.03
C SER A 152 -16.52 -0.52 7.70
N LYS A 153 -17.53 0.14 8.29
CA LYS A 153 -17.73 1.61 8.14
C LYS A 153 -16.62 2.39 8.85
N ILE A 154 -16.23 1.93 10.04
CA ILE A 154 -15.09 2.47 10.79
C ILE A 154 -13.81 2.32 9.96
N PHE A 155 -13.61 1.18 9.30
CA PHE A 155 -12.46 0.98 8.42
C PHE A 155 -12.40 2.01 7.28
N VAL A 156 -13.51 2.24 6.57
CA VAL A 156 -13.57 3.25 5.49
C VAL A 156 -13.23 4.65 6.01
N PHE A 157 -13.73 4.98 7.20
CA PHE A 157 -13.42 6.25 7.87
C PHE A 157 -11.93 6.37 8.23
N ILE A 158 -11.35 5.34 8.85
CA ILE A 158 -9.92 5.26 9.18
C ILE A 158 -9.09 5.39 7.91
N TYR A 159 -9.46 4.68 6.83
CA TYR A 159 -8.77 4.77 5.54
C TYR A 159 -8.76 6.21 5.00
N SER A 160 -9.91 6.89 5.05
CA SER A 160 -10.02 8.29 4.62
C SER A 160 -9.10 9.22 5.41
N ILE A 161 -9.05 9.07 6.74
CA ILE A 161 -8.15 9.85 7.61
C ILE A 161 -6.69 9.54 7.28
N MET A 162 -6.32 8.26 7.22
CA MET A 162 -4.94 7.82 6.98
C MET A 162 -4.43 8.25 5.60
N GLN A 163 -5.30 8.42 4.60
CA GLN A 163 -4.93 8.93 3.29
C GLN A 163 -4.97 10.45 3.16
N SER A 164 -5.45 11.18 4.17
CA SER A 164 -5.49 12.63 4.13
C SER A 164 -4.08 13.23 4.14
N ILE A 165 -3.78 14.03 3.12
CA ILE A 165 -2.54 14.80 3.04
C ILE A 165 -2.44 15.76 4.23
N PHE A 166 -3.55 16.38 4.63
CA PHE A 166 -3.59 17.26 5.79
C PHE A 166 -3.21 16.52 7.09
N PHE A 167 -3.71 15.30 7.28
CA PHE A 167 -3.36 14.48 8.44
C PHE A 167 -1.85 14.18 8.49
N ARG A 168 -1.26 13.82 7.34
CA ARG A 168 0.20 13.58 7.23
C ARG A 168 1.01 14.84 7.52
N ILE A 169 0.61 15.99 6.99
CA ILE A 169 1.28 17.27 7.26
C ILE A 169 1.21 17.63 8.74
N ILE A 170 0.04 17.47 9.36
CA ILE A 170 -0.14 17.73 10.80
C ILE A 170 0.81 16.85 11.61
N ILE A 171 0.84 15.53 11.36
CA ILE A 171 1.75 14.62 12.07
C ILE A 171 3.22 15.03 11.87
N LEU A 172 3.63 15.34 10.64
CA LEU A 172 4.99 15.78 10.34
C LEU A 172 5.37 17.04 11.12
N LEU A 173 4.48 18.03 11.20
CA LEU A 173 4.70 19.24 12.00
C LEU A 173 4.85 18.91 13.48
N TRP A 174 4.02 18.02 14.04
CA TRP A 174 4.14 17.59 15.43
C TRP A 174 5.45 16.85 15.72
N ILE A 175 5.91 16.01 14.79
CA ILE A 175 7.21 15.33 14.91
C ILE A 175 8.35 16.36 14.93
N LEU A 176 8.33 17.34 14.03
CA LEU A 176 9.33 18.42 13.98
C LEU A 176 9.36 19.25 15.27
N LEU A 177 8.19 19.62 15.79
CA LEU A 177 8.07 20.33 17.06
C LEU A 177 8.63 19.51 18.23
N CYS A 178 8.38 18.20 18.25
CA CYS A 178 8.92 17.33 19.28
C CYS A 178 10.44 17.19 19.18
N PHE A 179 11.01 17.13 17.97
CA PHE A 179 12.47 17.13 17.79
C PHE A 179 13.11 18.45 18.20
N PHE A 180 12.54 19.58 17.83
CA PHE A 180 13.00 20.89 18.27
C PHE A 180 13.00 20.99 19.80
N ARG A 181 11.94 20.49 20.44
CA ARG A 181 11.85 20.41 21.90
C ARG A 181 12.89 19.49 22.51
N LEU A 182 13.11 18.30 21.94
CA LEU A 182 14.12 17.35 22.43
C LEU A 182 15.53 17.95 22.34
N TYR A 183 15.84 18.61 21.23
CA TYR A 183 17.12 19.28 21.02
C TYR A 183 17.36 20.37 22.07
N ASN A 184 16.38 21.25 22.30
CA ASN A 184 16.48 22.30 23.32
C ASN A 184 16.56 21.75 24.75
N LEU A 185 15.95 20.58 25.02
CA LEU A 185 16.00 19.96 26.33
C LEU A 185 17.35 19.31 26.65
N ASN A 186 18.10 18.83 25.66
CA ASN A 186 19.44 18.28 25.86
C ASN A 186 20.21 18.15 24.54
N LYS A 187 21.00 19.18 24.22
CA LYS A 187 21.77 19.27 22.98
C LYS A 187 22.86 18.20 22.86
N SER A 188 23.54 17.85 23.95
CA SER A 188 24.65 16.88 23.92
C SER A 188 24.16 15.43 23.75
N SER A 189 23.03 15.07 24.35
CA SER A 189 22.46 13.71 24.25
C SER A 189 21.36 13.58 23.19
N PHE A 190 21.12 14.61 22.36
CA PHE A 190 20.08 14.56 21.33
C PHE A 190 20.30 13.40 20.34
N SER A 191 21.55 13.20 19.89
CA SER A 191 21.91 12.13 18.97
C SER A 191 21.53 10.74 19.51
N LEU A 192 21.83 10.49 20.79
CA LEU A 192 21.49 9.23 21.46
C LEU A 192 19.98 9.08 21.69
N ALA A 193 19.29 10.16 22.09
CA ALA A 193 17.84 10.12 22.23
C ALA A 193 17.16 9.81 20.88
N PHE A 194 17.65 10.41 19.80
CA PHE A 194 17.14 10.18 18.45
C PHE A 194 17.40 8.76 17.97
N SER A 195 18.60 8.21 18.19
CA SER A 195 18.91 6.83 17.81
C SER A 195 18.02 5.83 18.57
N ILE A 196 17.82 6.01 19.88
CA ILE A 196 16.92 5.16 20.68
C ILE A 196 15.49 5.24 20.16
N VAL A 197 14.99 6.43 19.83
CA VAL A 197 13.65 6.62 19.26
C VAL A 197 13.49 5.82 17.97
N LEU A 198 14.47 5.86 17.07
CA LEU A 198 14.43 5.12 15.81
C LEU A 198 14.45 3.60 16.01
N LEU A 199 15.28 3.10 16.95
CA LEU A 199 15.36 1.68 17.27
C LEU A 199 14.05 1.17 17.89
N VAL A 200 13.49 1.89 18.86
CA VAL A 200 12.21 1.54 19.49
C VAL A 200 11.08 1.58 18.46
N LYS A 201 11.05 2.60 17.60
CA LYS A 201 10.09 2.69 16.49
C LYS A 201 10.21 1.48 15.57
N ALA A 202 11.42 1.11 15.15
CA ALA A 202 11.62 -0.04 14.27
C ALA A 202 11.11 -1.34 14.89
N LEU A 203 11.37 -1.56 16.19
CA LEU A 203 10.83 -2.71 16.93
C LEU A 203 9.30 -2.73 16.95
N ILE A 204 8.67 -1.58 17.19
CA ILE A 204 7.21 -1.46 17.16
C ILE A 204 6.67 -1.79 15.77
N ASP A 205 7.29 -1.28 14.72
CA ASP A 205 6.89 -1.60 13.35
C ASP A 205 7.02 -3.10 13.06
N TYR A 206 8.10 -3.76 13.48
CA TYR A 206 8.21 -5.21 13.34
C TYR A 206 7.09 -5.97 14.05
N MET A 207 6.69 -5.55 15.26
CA MET A 207 5.54 -6.14 15.95
C MET A 207 4.21 -5.88 15.22
N MET A 208 4.06 -4.70 14.60
CA MET A 208 2.87 -4.35 13.83
C MET A 208 2.69 -5.23 12.58
N ILE A 209 3.77 -5.77 11.99
CA ILE A 209 3.68 -6.71 10.87
C ILE A 209 2.88 -7.96 11.27
N GLY A 210 3.12 -8.51 12.47
CA GLY A 210 2.34 -9.65 12.98
C GLY A 210 0.86 -9.31 13.17
N LEU A 211 0.55 -8.09 13.65
CA LEU A 211 -0.83 -7.61 13.77
C LEU A 211 -1.51 -7.40 12.42
N ILE A 212 -0.76 -6.93 11.41
CA ILE A 212 -1.24 -6.81 10.04
C ILE A 212 -1.60 -8.19 9.49
N GLU A 213 -0.81 -9.23 9.74
CA GLU A 213 -1.11 -10.58 9.28
C GLU A 213 -2.41 -11.15 9.89
N ILE A 214 -2.66 -10.88 11.17
CA ILE A 214 -3.92 -11.25 11.85
C ILE A 214 -5.14 -10.57 11.21
N SER A 215 -4.95 -9.38 10.59
CA SER A 215 -6.01 -8.67 9.87
C SER A 215 -6.49 -9.38 8.59
N LYS A 216 -5.83 -10.46 8.15
CA LYS A 216 -6.26 -11.31 7.03
C LYS A 216 -7.70 -11.79 7.17
N SER A 217 -8.08 -12.17 8.38
CA SER A 217 -9.45 -12.57 8.71
C SER A 217 -10.48 -11.47 8.45
N PHE A 218 -10.11 -10.20 8.64
CA PHE A 218 -10.95 -9.05 8.35
C PHE A 218 -11.21 -8.91 6.86
N TYR A 219 -10.17 -8.95 6.03
CA TYR A 219 -10.35 -8.83 4.57
C TYR A 219 -11.18 -9.99 3.99
N ILE A 220 -10.97 -11.22 4.47
CA ILE A 220 -11.77 -12.39 4.05
C ILE A 220 -13.25 -12.15 4.39
N LYS A 221 -13.55 -11.72 5.61
CA LYS A 221 -14.94 -11.45 6.04
C LYS A 221 -15.57 -10.25 5.32
N MET A 222 -14.81 -9.18 5.11
CA MET A 222 -15.31 -7.94 4.49
C MET A 222 -15.56 -8.12 2.99
N LEU A 223 -14.64 -8.78 2.29
CA LEU A 223 -14.69 -8.86 0.83
C LEU A 223 -15.22 -10.19 0.32
N ASN A 224 -15.30 -11.23 1.16
CA ASN A 224 -15.60 -12.62 0.77
C ASN A 224 -14.71 -13.07 -0.39
N ILE A 225 -13.40 -12.82 -0.23
CA ILE A 225 -12.34 -13.18 -1.18
C ILE A 225 -11.35 -14.05 -0.40
N PRO A 226 -10.90 -15.19 -0.96
CA PRO A 226 -9.81 -15.94 -0.37
C PRO A 226 -8.53 -15.11 -0.44
N ILE A 227 -7.96 -14.79 0.72
CA ILE A 227 -6.66 -14.13 0.82
C ILE A 227 -5.69 -15.18 1.33
N SER A 228 -4.61 -15.41 0.59
CA SER A 228 -3.52 -16.29 0.95
C SER A 228 -2.43 -15.53 1.70
N SER A 229 -2.15 -14.28 1.35
CA SER A 229 -1.11 -13.45 1.98
C SER A 229 -1.49 -11.96 2.07
N ILE A 230 -0.91 -11.24 3.02
CA ILE A 230 -0.98 -9.79 3.08
C ILE A 230 0.36 -9.22 2.61
N SER A 231 0.31 -8.22 1.73
CA SER A 231 1.50 -7.55 1.23
C SER A 231 2.09 -6.63 2.31
N ILE A 232 3.16 -7.07 2.97
CA ILE A 232 3.82 -6.34 4.05
C ILE A 232 5.09 -5.59 3.62
N ASP A 233 5.54 -5.79 2.37
CA ASP A 233 6.84 -5.30 1.86
C ASP A 233 7.06 -3.81 2.12
N SER A 234 6.05 -2.97 1.84
CA SER A 234 6.18 -1.53 2.04
C SER A 234 6.36 -1.15 3.50
N TYR A 235 5.76 -1.90 4.42
CA TYR A 235 5.89 -1.68 5.85
C TYR A 235 7.26 -2.16 6.36
N LEU A 236 7.69 -3.33 5.89
CA LEU A 236 8.98 -3.92 6.20
C LEU A 236 10.15 -3.00 5.77
N ILE A 237 10.08 -2.44 4.55
CA ILE A 237 11.11 -1.50 4.05
C ILE A 237 11.24 -0.30 5.00
N VAL A 238 10.11 0.27 5.44
CA VAL A 238 10.14 1.43 6.35
C VAL A 238 10.71 1.06 7.72
N ALA A 239 10.38 -0.12 8.24
CA ALA A 239 10.94 -0.65 9.49
C ALA A 239 12.47 -0.83 9.39
N MET A 240 12.94 -1.45 8.30
CA MET A 240 14.36 -1.68 8.02
C MET A 240 15.15 -0.37 7.90
N VAL A 241 14.63 0.62 7.16
CA VAL A 241 15.26 1.93 7.03
C VAL A 241 15.39 2.62 8.39
N SER A 242 14.35 2.60 9.23
CA SER A 242 14.45 3.17 10.58
C SER A 242 15.47 2.44 11.45
N LEU A 243 15.56 1.11 11.35
CA LEU A 243 16.54 0.33 12.10
C LEU A 243 17.97 0.66 11.66
N MET A 244 18.22 0.72 10.35
CA MET A 244 19.54 1.03 9.80
C MET A 244 20.02 2.42 10.22
N ILE A 245 19.18 3.45 10.06
CA ILE A 245 19.51 4.82 10.48
C ILE A 245 19.72 4.89 12.00
N GLY A 246 18.86 4.21 12.78
CA GLY A 246 18.98 4.14 14.24
C GLY A 246 20.31 3.53 14.68
N MET A 247 20.72 2.42 14.07
CA MET A 247 21.99 1.75 14.36
C MET A 247 23.19 2.61 13.99
N ILE A 248 23.20 3.23 12.81
CA ILE A 248 24.30 4.11 12.38
C ILE A 248 24.51 5.25 13.37
N LEU A 249 23.42 5.92 13.78
CA LEU A 249 23.48 7.03 14.73
C LEU A 249 23.89 6.59 16.14
N PHE A 250 23.46 5.40 16.54
CA PHE A 250 23.84 4.83 17.84
C PHE A 250 25.34 4.53 17.88
N VAL A 251 25.86 3.84 16.86
CA VAL A 251 27.29 3.52 16.72
C VAL A 251 28.13 4.80 16.66
N TRP A 252 27.72 5.78 15.85
CA TRP A 252 28.40 7.08 15.78
C TRP A 252 28.48 7.77 17.14
N HIS A 253 27.41 7.69 17.94
CA HIS A 253 27.41 8.30 19.27
C HIS A 253 28.35 7.60 20.25
N ILE A 254 28.48 6.27 20.18
CA ILE A 254 29.44 5.50 20.99
C ILE A 254 30.87 5.93 20.62
N TYR A 255 31.22 5.93 19.34
CA TYR A 255 32.57 6.31 18.88
C TYR A 255 32.94 7.77 19.15
N LYS A 256 31.97 8.67 19.29
CA LYS A 256 32.21 10.08 19.63
C LYS A 256 32.29 10.34 21.14
N ALA A 257 31.88 9.38 21.96
CA ALA A 257 31.93 9.48 23.41
C ALA A 257 33.26 8.96 24.00
N GLU A 258 34.07 8.28 23.20
CA GLU A 258 35.50 8.03 23.40
C GLU A 258 36.33 9.25 22.93
#